data_AF-A0A2V7F4F7-F1
#
_entry.id   AF-A0A2V7F4F7-F1
#
_cell.length_a   1.000
_cell.length_b   1.000
_cell.length_c   1.000
_cell.angle_alpha   90.00
_cell.angle_beta   90.00
_cell.angle_gamma   90.00
#
_symmetry.space_group_name_H-M   'P 1'
#
loop_
_entity.id
_entity.type
_entity.pdbx_description
1 polymer ?
#
loop_
_entity_poly.entity_id
_entity_poly.type
_entity_poly.pdbx_seq_one_letter_code
_entity_poly.pdbx_strand_id
1 'polypeptide(L)'
;MVILIIAVLTVLVAAGFSAASSERRVNANEEATLDAFTTAETALELFLARRDSFGFTASPPAVTESTRIVFTGAYADVVLRQMRVDTVAQRWGYVVRSHAVNTVKALRGTPGAERTVAEYAVWQPGTMSILSSWTSLSGLHKNGASSMGTGGFDGCGKMPAVAGVAVPTNPGYTQNGSGTAPQGNPPVLNVAPTPAQMADQVKIDWAGISSGTAVTPDITIPPGSWPAFSDPNYWPVIKVNGNFALPGDGQGTLIVTGGLTISGNITWRGVLLVGDNLTSNGNNGVDGATVTGLNVKLGQTLPQGDVGNGTKRYNYNSCNVANAMSKMAQLVGYTNAWVDNWPTY
;
A
#
# COMPACT_ATOMS: atom_id res chain seq x y z
N MET A 1 -13.65 59.91 -57.46
CA MET A 1 -14.05 59.77 -56.03
C MET A 1 -14.45 58.35 -55.67
N VAL A 2 -15.35 57.69 -56.43
CA VAL A 2 -15.82 56.32 -56.16
C VAL A 2 -14.70 55.27 -56.13
N ILE A 3 -13.72 55.33 -57.05
CA ILE A 3 -12.58 54.40 -57.09
C ILE A 3 -11.72 54.49 -55.83
N LEU A 4 -11.52 55.71 -55.29
CA LEU A 4 -10.73 55.93 -54.09
C LEU A 4 -11.44 55.39 -52.84
N ILE A 5 -12.77 55.52 -52.78
CA ILE A 5 -13.59 54.94 -51.71
C ILE A 5 -13.52 53.41 -51.75
N ILE A 6 -13.61 52.80 -52.92
CA ILE A 6 -13.48 51.34 -53.08
C ILE A 6 -12.10 50.86 -52.65
N ALA A 7 -11.02 51.57 -53.04
CA ALA A 7 -9.66 51.22 -52.66
C ALA A 7 -9.42 51.33 -51.13
N VAL A 8 -9.99 52.34 -50.48
CA VAL A 8 -9.90 52.48 -49.02
C VAL A 8 -10.71 51.38 -48.31
N LEU A 9 -11.91 51.07 -48.80
CA LEU A 9 -12.73 49.98 -48.27
C LEU A 9 -12.06 48.62 -48.40
N THR A 10 -11.43 48.31 -49.53
CA THR A 10 -10.72 47.03 -49.71
C THR A 10 -9.53 46.90 -48.77
N VAL A 11 -8.76 47.97 -48.54
CA VAL A 11 -7.66 47.97 -47.58
C VAL A 11 -8.16 47.79 -46.15
N LEU A 12 -9.23 48.49 -45.75
CA LEU A 12 -9.82 48.35 -44.42
C LEU A 12 -10.38 46.94 -44.18
N VAL A 13 -11.06 46.36 -45.18
CA VAL A 13 -11.57 44.99 -45.10
C VAL A 13 -10.43 43.98 -45.02
N ALA A 14 -9.37 44.15 -45.82
CA ALA A 14 -8.19 43.28 -45.75
C ALA A 14 -7.49 43.36 -44.39
N ALA A 15 -7.36 44.55 -43.81
CA ALA A 15 -6.82 44.75 -42.46
C ALA A 15 -7.72 44.13 -41.38
N GLY A 16 -9.05 44.26 -41.50
CA GLY A 16 -10.01 43.62 -40.60
C GLY A 16 -9.94 42.08 -40.65
N PHE A 17 -9.83 41.50 -41.85
CA PHE A 17 -9.66 40.06 -42.00
C PHE A 17 -8.32 39.57 -41.46
N SER A 18 -7.22 40.31 -41.64
CA SER A 18 -5.92 39.91 -41.10
C SER A 18 -5.93 39.92 -39.57
N ALA A 19 -6.47 40.97 -38.95
CA ALA A 19 -6.60 41.07 -37.49
C ALA A 19 -7.48 39.95 -36.91
N ALA A 20 -8.67 39.74 -37.47
CA ALA A 20 -9.58 38.67 -37.04
C ALA A 20 -8.98 37.27 -37.25
N SER A 21 -8.22 37.07 -38.33
CA SER A 21 -7.52 35.81 -38.56
C SER A 21 -6.43 35.58 -37.51
N SER A 22 -5.67 36.61 -37.15
CA SER A 22 -4.62 36.53 -36.14
C SER A 22 -5.20 36.19 -34.77
N GLU A 23 -6.28 36.86 -34.36
CA GLU A 23 -6.95 36.61 -33.09
C GLU A 23 -7.49 35.18 -32.99
N ARG A 24 -8.12 34.67 -34.07
CA ARG A 24 -8.54 33.27 -34.13
C ARG A 24 -7.39 32.28 -33.98
N ARG A 25 -6.22 32.58 -34.57
CA ARG A 25 -5.04 31.70 -34.44
C ARG A 25 -4.49 31.72 -33.01
N VAL A 26 -4.47 32.88 -32.35
CA VAL A 26 -4.04 32.99 -30.96
C VAL A 26 -4.96 32.20 -30.05
N ASN A 27 -6.28 32.44 -30.12
CA ASN A 27 -7.25 31.73 -29.30
C ASN A 27 -7.22 30.21 -29.53
N ALA A 28 -7.13 29.76 -30.78
CA ALA A 28 -7.08 28.34 -31.10
C ALA A 28 -5.78 27.67 -30.60
N ASN A 29 -4.65 28.39 -30.61
CA ASN A 29 -3.39 27.89 -30.05
C ASN A 29 -3.42 27.85 -28.52
N GLU A 30 -4.02 28.85 -27.87
CA GLU A 30 -4.20 28.88 -26.41
C GLU A 30 -5.08 27.72 -25.95
N GLU A 31 -6.22 27.51 -26.61
CA GLU A 31 -7.14 26.40 -26.33
C GLU A 31 -6.44 25.05 -26.49
N ALA A 32 -5.72 24.83 -27.60
CA ALA A 32 -5.02 23.57 -27.83
C ALA A 32 -3.88 23.33 -26.82
N THR A 33 -3.21 24.39 -26.36
CA THR A 33 -2.14 24.28 -25.34
C THR A 33 -2.72 23.96 -23.97
N LEU A 34 -3.85 24.57 -23.61
CA LEU A 34 -4.59 24.26 -22.38
C LEU A 34 -5.09 22.80 -22.39
N ASP A 35 -5.62 22.33 -23.52
CA ASP A 35 -6.08 20.94 -23.66
C ASP A 35 -4.93 19.92 -23.58
N ALA A 36 -3.78 20.24 -24.17
CA ALA A 36 -2.59 19.41 -24.02
C ALA A 36 -2.11 19.38 -22.56
N PHE A 37 -2.16 20.52 -21.86
CA PHE A 37 -1.82 20.61 -20.44
C PHE A 37 -2.75 19.77 -19.55
N THR A 38 -4.07 19.93 -19.69
CA THR A 38 -5.05 19.16 -18.91
C THR A 38 -4.94 17.66 -19.17
N THR A 39 -4.66 17.26 -20.42
CA THR A 39 -4.41 15.86 -20.78
C THR A 39 -3.15 15.33 -20.09
N ALA A 40 -2.07 16.11 -20.05
CA ALA A 40 -0.82 15.73 -19.41
C ALA A 40 -1.00 15.51 -17.90
N GLU A 41 -1.69 16.44 -17.22
CA GLU A 41 -2.03 16.35 -15.80
C GLU A 41 -2.90 15.13 -15.50
N THR A 42 -4.00 14.97 -16.24
CA THR A 42 -4.94 13.87 -16.03
C THR A 42 -4.24 12.52 -16.18
N ALA A 43 -3.35 12.38 -17.17
CA ALA A 43 -2.57 11.18 -17.38
C ALA A 43 -1.56 10.91 -16.27
N LEU A 44 -0.90 11.96 -15.75
CA LEU A 44 0.04 11.86 -14.64
C LEU A 44 -0.67 11.39 -13.36
N GLU A 45 -1.78 12.05 -13.00
CA GLU A 45 -2.59 11.68 -11.83
C GLU A 45 -3.16 10.26 -11.96
N LEU A 46 -3.68 9.92 -13.15
CA LEU A 46 -4.23 8.58 -13.39
C LEU A 46 -3.16 7.50 -13.26
N PHE A 47 -1.94 7.75 -13.74
CA PHE A 47 -0.83 6.82 -13.57
C PHE A 47 -0.41 6.67 -12.11
N LEU A 48 -0.26 7.76 -11.36
CA LEU A 48 0.05 7.72 -9.94
C LEU A 48 -1.02 6.96 -9.13
N ALA A 49 -2.30 7.16 -9.48
CA ALA A 49 -3.43 6.55 -8.78
C ALA A 49 -3.68 5.09 -9.17
N ARG A 50 -3.48 4.72 -10.44
CA ARG A 50 -3.90 3.42 -11.01
C ARG A 50 -2.80 2.75 -11.84
N ARG A 51 -1.55 2.85 -11.39
CA ARG A 51 -0.38 2.25 -12.03
C ARG A 51 -0.57 0.76 -12.38
N ASP A 52 -1.20 0.01 -11.48
CA ASP A 52 -1.51 -1.42 -11.62
C ASP A 52 -2.46 -1.70 -12.80
N SER A 53 -3.43 -0.81 -13.06
CA SER A 53 -4.35 -0.94 -14.18
C SER A 53 -3.67 -0.87 -15.55
N PHE A 54 -2.45 -0.32 -15.60
CA PHE A 54 -1.60 -0.30 -16.80
C PHE A 54 -0.66 -1.50 -16.90
N GLY A 55 -0.81 -2.51 -16.03
CA GLY A 55 -0.04 -3.75 -16.03
C GLY A 55 1.24 -3.71 -15.18
N PHE A 56 1.53 -2.60 -14.49
CA PHE A 56 2.70 -2.48 -13.63
C PHE A 56 2.38 -2.93 -12.20
N THR A 57 2.72 -4.19 -11.89
CA THR A 57 2.40 -4.81 -10.58
C THR A 57 3.61 -4.99 -9.65
N ALA A 58 4.81 -4.64 -10.12
CA ALA A 58 6.02 -4.68 -9.31
C ALA A 58 5.91 -3.72 -8.10
N SER A 59 6.34 -4.18 -6.93
CA SER A 59 6.41 -3.40 -5.68
C SER A 59 7.77 -3.63 -5.02
N PRO A 60 8.62 -2.59 -4.86
CA PRO A 60 8.47 -1.23 -5.39
C PRO A 60 8.45 -1.19 -6.93
N PRO A 61 8.05 -0.05 -7.55
CA PRO A 61 8.09 0.12 -9.01
C PRO A 61 9.48 -0.15 -9.59
N ALA A 62 9.51 -0.65 -10.82
CA ALA A 62 10.75 -0.94 -11.53
C ALA A 62 11.57 0.34 -11.76
N VAL A 63 12.84 0.17 -12.17
CA VAL A 63 13.75 1.29 -12.43
C VAL A 63 13.17 2.25 -13.48
N THR A 64 12.42 1.72 -14.45
CA THR A 64 11.70 2.51 -15.44
C THR A 64 10.43 1.79 -15.85
N GLU A 65 9.35 2.55 -16.00
CA GLU A 65 8.05 2.08 -16.48
C GLU A 65 7.47 3.12 -17.43
N SER A 66 6.83 2.66 -18.50
CA SER A 66 6.32 3.57 -19.52
C SER A 66 5.03 3.03 -20.12
N THR A 67 4.03 3.88 -20.23
CA THR A 67 2.75 3.54 -20.88
C THR A 67 2.19 4.73 -21.64
N ARG A 68 1.35 4.44 -22.63
CA ARG A 68 0.57 5.46 -23.35
C ARG A 68 -0.88 5.40 -22.89
N ILE A 69 -1.39 6.53 -22.43
CA ILE A 69 -2.80 6.71 -22.08
C ILE A 69 -3.48 7.46 -23.22
N VAL A 70 -4.53 6.87 -23.77
CA VAL A 70 -5.26 7.44 -24.92
C VAL A 70 -6.54 8.11 -24.44
N PHE A 71 -6.75 9.35 -24.88
CA PHE A 71 -7.96 10.13 -24.65
C PHE A 71 -8.65 10.41 -25.99
N THR A 72 -9.89 10.88 -25.95
CA THR A 72 -10.57 11.30 -27.18
C THR A 72 -9.87 12.53 -27.75
N GLY A 73 -9.21 12.36 -28.90
CA GLY A 73 -8.52 13.47 -29.59
C GLY A 73 -7.11 13.76 -29.08
N ALA A 74 -6.60 13.08 -28.05
CA ALA A 74 -5.25 13.28 -27.52
C ALA A 74 -4.67 11.97 -26.97
N TYR A 75 -3.36 11.95 -26.73
CA TYR A 75 -2.73 10.89 -25.94
C TYR A 75 -1.65 11.48 -25.04
N ALA A 76 -1.27 10.75 -24.00
CA ALA A 76 -0.15 11.08 -23.15
C ALA A 76 0.77 9.87 -22.95
N ASP A 77 2.06 10.07 -23.14
CA ASP A 77 3.10 9.11 -22.81
C ASP A 77 3.60 9.39 -21.39
N VAL A 78 3.30 8.46 -20.48
CA VAL A 78 3.71 8.54 -19.08
C VAL A 78 4.93 7.66 -18.86
N VAL A 79 5.97 8.23 -18.26
CA VAL A 79 7.22 7.54 -17.93
C VAL A 79 7.56 7.78 -16.47
N LEU A 80 7.65 6.70 -15.71
CA LEU A 80 8.21 6.69 -14.36
C LEU A 80 9.68 6.28 -14.44
N ARG A 81 10.55 7.00 -13.73
CA ARG A 81 11.98 6.69 -13.63
C ARG A 81 12.46 6.81 -12.19
N GLN A 82 13.19 5.80 -11.72
CA GLN A 82 13.80 5.83 -10.39
C GLN A 82 14.96 6.83 -10.34
N MET A 83 14.92 7.73 -9.38
CA MET A 83 15.93 8.77 -9.14
C MET A 83 16.81 8.45 -7.94
N ARG A 84 16.23 7.80 -6.91
CA ARG A 84 16.93 7.46 -5.68
C ARG A 84 16.43 6.13 -5.13
N VAL A 85 17.35 5.37 -4.56
CA VAL A 85 17.04 4.15 -3.81
C VAL A 85 17.81 4.14 -2.50
N ASP A 86 17.10 3.85 -1.42
CA ASP A 86 17.66 3.47 -0.13
C ASP A 86 16.98 2.17 0.29
N THR A 87 17.62 1.04 -0.04
CA THR A 87 17.10 -0.29 0.27
C THR A 87 17.09 -0.58 1.76
N VAL A 88 17.94 0.09 2.55
CA VAL A 88 18.02 -0.09 4.00
C VAL A 88 16.85 0.61 4.68
N ALA A 89 16.56 1.85 4.27
CA ALA A 89 15.42 2.61 4.78
C ALA A 89 14.08 2.26 4.10
N GLN A 90 14.10 1.38 3.10
CA GLN A 90 12.94 1.04 2.26
C GLN A 90 12.29 2.29 1.65
N ARG A 91 13.12 3.18 1.08
CA ARG A 91 12.69 4.41 0.43
C ARG A 91 13.14 4.43 -1.01
N TRP A 92 12.19 4.62 -1.92
CA TRP A 92 12.46 4.71 -3.35
C TRP A 92 11.85 6.00 -3.88
N GLY A 93 12.69 6.86 -4.45
CA GLY A 93 12.30 8.13 -5.06
C GLY A 93 12.26 8.00 -6.57
N TYR A 94 11.23 8.57 -7.18
CA TYR A 94 10.93 8.50 -8.60
C TYR A 94 10.63 9.89 -9.15
N VAL A 95 10.74 10.03 -10.46
CA VAL A 95 10.13 11.10 -11.23
C VAL A 95 9.11 10.46 -12.17
N VAL A 96 7.89 10.97 -12.18
CA VAL A 96 6.84 10.58 -13.12
C VAL A 96 6.66 11.75 -14.08
N ARG A 97 6.85 11.50 -15.37
CA ARG A 97 6.71 12.47 -16.44
C ARG A 97 5.54 12.07 -17.32
N SER A 98 4.70 13.03 -17.69
CA SER A 98 3.62 12.86 -18.65
C SER A 98 3.81 13.84 -19.80
N HIS A 99 3.99 13.34 -21.02
CA HIS A 99 4.07 14.14 -22.26
C HIS A 99 2.80 13.90 -23.07
N ALA A 100 1.94 14.92 -23.14
CA ALA A 100 0.70 14.89 -23.89
C ALA A 100 0.84 15.52 -25.26
N VAL A 101 0.15 14.93 -26.23
CA VAL A 101 0.06 15.37 -27.62
C VAL A 101 -1.40 15.41 -28.02
N ASN A 102 -1.86 16.58 -28.43
CA ASN A 102 -3.18 16.74 -29.03
C ASN A 102 -3.14 16.29 -30.50
N THR A 103 -3.97 15.30 -30.84
CA THR A 103 -4.08 14.81 -32.21
C THR A 103 -5.03 15.65 -33.06
N VAL A 104 -5.89 16.44 -32.40
CA VAL A 104 -6.75 17.44 -33.05
C VAL A 104 -5.94 18.72 -33.23
N LYS A 105 -5.72 19.09 -34.49
CA LYS A 105 -4.96 20.29 -34.84
C LYS A 105 -5.86 21.51 -34.73
N ALA A 106 -5.41 22.54 -34.02
CA ALA A 106 -6.08 23.83 -33.94
C ALA A 106 -6.36 24.43 -35.33
N LEU A 107 -5.42 24.25 -36.26
CA LEU A 107 -5.52 24.73 -37.64
C LEU A 107 -4.95 23.72 -38.63
N ARG A 108 -5.53 23.64 -39.83
CA ARG A 108 -5.02 22.80 -40.92
C ARG A 108 -3.57 23.19 -41.26
N GLY A 109 -2.66 22.22 -41.27
CA GLY A 109 -1.25 22.42 -41.58
C GLY A 109 -0.37 22.89 -40.40
N THR A 110 -0.92 23.01 -39.18
CA THR A 110 -0.13 23.26 -37.96
C THR A 110 0.26 21.94 -37.27
N PRO A 111 1.34 21.92 -36.47
CA PRO A 111 1.62 20.81 -35.56
C PRO A 111 0.52 20.71 -34.48
N GLY A 112 0.37 19.52 -33.89
CA GLY A 112 -0.47 19.37 -32.70
C GLY A 112 0.14 20.12 -31.52
N ALA A 113 -0.70 20.55 -30.57
CA ALA A 113 -0.20 21.11 -29.32
C ALA A 113 0.39 19.99 -28.45
N GLU A 114 1.52 20.27 -27.80
CA GLU A 114 2.19 19.34 -26.92
C GLU A 114 2.51 20.01 -25.59
N ARG A 115 2.38 19.26 -24.50
CA ARG A 115 2.76 19.71 -23.16
C ARG A 115 3.36 18.58 -22.34
N THR A 116 4.40 18.90 -21.60
CA THR A 116 5.05 17.96 -20.69
C THR A 116 4.96 18.48 -19.27
N VAL A 117 4.50 17.63 -18.37
CA VAL A 117 4.45 17.88 -16.93
C VAL A 117 5.18 16.75 -16.22
N ALA A 118 5.73 17.04 -15.05
CA ALA A 118 6.38 16.02 -14.24
C ALA A 118 6.14 16.26 -12.76
N GLU A 119 6.16 15.18 -11.99
CA GLU A 119 6.08 15.21 -10.55
C GLU A 119 7.10 14.24 -9.95
N TYR A 120 7.81 14.68 -8.91
CA TYR A 120 8.57 13.74 -8.10
C TYR A 120 7.64 12.93 -7.22
N ALA A 121 7.85 11.63 -7.16
CA ALA A 121 7.06 10.72 -6.35
C ALA A 121 7.96 9.87 -5.45
N VAL A 122 7.37 9.33 -4.38
CA VAL A 122 8.03 8.38 -3.48
C VAL A 122 7.17 7.14 -3.36
N TRP A 123 7.81 5.98 -3.37
CA TRP A 123 7.16 4.74 -2.96
C TRP A 123 7.09 4.73 -1.45
N GLN A 124 5.88 4.88 -0.91
CA GLN A 124 5.64 4.79 0.51
C GLN A 124 5.23 3.36 0.85
N PRO A 125 6.08 2.57 1.54
CA PRO A 125 5.67 1.26 2.01
C PRO A 125 4.51 1.40 3.00
N GLY A 126 3.57 0.44 2.98
CA GLY A 126 2.61 0.33 4.06
C GLY A 126 3.35 0.18 5.39
N THR A 127 2.99 0.98 6.40
CA THR A 127 3.55 0.85 7.74
C THR A 127 2.48 0.29 8.68
N MET A 128 2.89 -0.59 9.58
CA MET A 128 2.04 -1.14 10.62
C MET A 128 2.62 -0.74 11.98
N SER A 129 1.80 -0.18 12.86
CA SER A 129 2.20 0.05 14.25
C SER A 129 2.28 -1.29 14.97
N ILE A 130 3.49 -1.73 15.28
CA ILE A 130 3.74 -3.01 15.94
C ILE A 130 4.08 -2.75 17.40
N LEU A 131 3.20 -3.18 18.31
CA LEU A 131 3.40 -3.04 19.75
C LEU A 131 4.29 -4.15 20.31
N SER A 132 4.26 -5.34 19.69
CA SER A 132 4.95 -6.53 20.15
C SER A 132 5.05 -7.58 19.03
N SER A 133 5.81 -8.66 19.25
CA SER A 133 5.79 -9.80 18.31
C SER A 133 4.42 -10.49 18.28
N TRP A 134 3.73 -10.54 19.43
CA TRP A 134 2.31 -10.92 19.51
C TRP A 134 1.49 -9.93 20.33
N THR A 135 0.57 -9.22 19.68
CA THR A 135 -0.43 -8.35 20.32
C THR A 135 -1.76 -9.09 20.42
N SER A 136 -2.30 -9.29 21.63
CA SER A 136 -3.61 -9.93 21.83
C SER A 136 -4.56 -9.03 22.59
N LEU A 137 -5.68 -8.66 21.97
CA LEU A 137 -6.67 -7.76 22.59
C LEU A 137 -7.51 -8.46 23.67
N SER A 138 -7.67 -9.78 23.59
CA SER A 138 -8.44 -10.61 24.52
C SER A 138 -7.60 -11.16 25.69
N GLY A 139 -6.33 -10.74 25.80
CA GLY A 139 -5.32 -11.38 26.66
C GLY A 139 -4.73 -12.64 26.02
N LEU A 140 -3.77 -13.24 26.70
CA LEU A 140 -3.03 -14.39 26.16
C LEU A 140 -2.75 -15.39 27.28
N HIS A 141 -3.18 -16.64 27.10
CA HIS A 141 -2.83 -17.74 28.00
C HIS A 141 -1.82 -18.66 27.31
N LYS A 142 -0.66 -18.92 27.91
CA LYS A 142 0.33 -19.85 27.36
C LYS A 142 0.38 -21.13 28.19
N ASN A 143 0.15 -22.28 27.55
CA ASN A 143 0.30 -23.57 28.22
C ASN A 143 1.73 -24.11 28.06
N GLY A 144 2.42 -24.36 29.17
CA GLY A 144 3.80 -24.84 29.25
C GLY A 144 4.87 -23.73 29.31
N ALA A 145 6.02 -24.07 29.90
CA ALA A 145 7.17 -23.19 30.16
C ALA A 145 8.13 -22.96 28.97
N SER A 146 7.86 -23.56 27.81
CA SER A 146 8.69 -23.41 26.63
C SER A 146 8.75 -21.97 26.15
N SER A 147 9.95 -21.48 25.81
CA SER A 147 10.15 -20.13 25.25
C SER A 147 9.30 -19.91 24.00
N MET A 148 8.81 -18.69 23.80
CA MET A 148 8.11 -18.25 22.58
C MET A 148 9.08 -17.76 21.48
N GLY A 149 10.30 -18.30 21.44
CA GLY A 149 11.36 -17.88 20.52
C GLY A 149 12.14 -16.68 21.04
N THR A 150 12.72 -15.88 20.13
CA THR A 150 13.41 -14.63 20.47
C THR A 150 12.44 -13.48 20.73
N GLY A 151 11.14 -13.65 20.46
CA GLY A 151 10.11 -12.70 20.85
C GLY A 151 10.29 -11.33 20.18
N GLY A 152 10.25 -10.25 20.96
CA GLY A 152 10.26 -8.87 20.47
C GLY A 152 11.58 -8.36 19.87
N PHE A 153 12.67 -9.12 19.90
CA PHE A 153 13.90 -8.74 19.19
C PHE A 153 13.69 -8.81 17.68
N ASP A 154 14.12 -7.77 16.95
CA ASP A 154 13.99 -7.75 15.50
C ASP A 154 14.94 -8.78 14.85
N GLY A 155 14.36 -9.84 14.29
CA GLY A 155 15.09 -10.86 13.54
C GLY A 155 15.77 -10.34 12.28
N CYS A 156 15.42 -9.15 11.79
CA CYS A 156 16.15 -8.50 10.70
C CYS A 156 17.29 -7.57 11.16
N GLY A 157 17.29 -7.16 12.44
CA GLY A 157 18.27 -6.22 12.99
C GLY A 157 18.24 -4.83 12.34
N LYS A 158 17.10 -4.41 11.79
CA LYS A 158 16.92 -3.11 11.11
C LYS A 158 16.04 -2.14 11.89
N MET A 159 15.13 -2.67 12.71
CA MET A 159 14.24 -1.90 13.57
C MET A 159 14.59 -2.12 15.04
N PRO A 160 14.23 -1.17 15.93
CA PRO A 160 14.32 -1.38 17.37
C PRO A 160 13.54 -2.61 17.82
N ALA A 161 13.97 -3.20 18.94
CA ALA A 161 13.21 -4.27 19.58
C ALA A 161 11.85 -3.73 20.07
N VAL A 162 10.83 -4.59 19.98
CA VAL A 162 9.48 -4.38 20.51
C VAL A 162 9.26 -5.25 21.75
N ALA A 163 8.08 -5.16 22.35
CA ALA A 163 7.71 -6.08 23.42
C ALA A 163 7.55 -7.52 22.90
N GLY A 164 7.70 -8.51 23.78
CA GLY A 164 7.41 -9.90 23.42
C GLY A 164 5.93 -10.11 23.17
N VAL A 165 5.13 -9.85 24.20
CA VAL A 165 3.67 -9.92 24.14
C VAL A 165 3.09 -8.58 24.57
N ALA A 166 2.04 -8.12 23.89
CA ALA A 166 1.25 -6.97 24.29
C ALA A 166 -0.20 -7.42 24.55
N VAL A 167 -0.73 -7.11 25.73
CA VAL A 167 -2.03 -7.58 26.23
C VAL A 167 -2.71 -6.48 27.07
N PRO A 168 -4.03 -6.56 27.32
CA PRO A 168 -4.67 -5.72 28.32
C PRO A 168 -4.22 -6.17 29.72
N THR A 169 -4.32 -5.32 30.74
CA THR A 169 -3.99 -5.70 32.13
C THR A 169 -4.90 -6.82 32.64
N ASN A 170 -6.17 -6.81 32.26
CA ASN A 170 -7.14 -7.86 32.54
C ASN A 170 -7.83 -8.25 31.23
N PRO A 171 -7.77 -9.51 30.77
CA PRO A 171 -7.28 -10.71 31.47
C PRO A 171 -5.76 -10.94 31.44
N GLY A 172 -4.96 -10.05 30.84
CA GLY A 172 -3.50 -10.13 30.99
C GLY A 172 -2.83 -11.22 30.17
N TYR A 173 -1.54 -11.38 30.47
CA TYR A 173 -0.74 -12.52 30.08
C TYR A 173 -0.72 -13.53 31.24
N THR A 174 -1.10 -14.77 30.97
CA THR A 174 -1.00 -15.86 31.94
C THR A 174 -0.22 -17.02 31.34
N GLN A 175 0.46 -17.81 32.18
CA GLN A 175 1.22 -18.98 31.76
C GLN A 175 1.08 -20.12 32.76
N ASN A 176 0.87 -21.33 32.25
CA ASN A 176 1.03 -22.55 33.03
C ASN A 176 2.46 -23.08 32.89
N GLY A 177 3.23 -23.11 33.97
CA GLY A 177 4.63 -23.56 34.00
C GLY A 177 5.59 -22.49 34.55
N SER A 178 6.81 -22.88 34.94
CA SER A 178 7.79 -21.97 35.53
C SER A 178 8.45 -21.04 34.49
N GLY A 179 8.74 -19.79 34.88
CA GLY A 179 9.41 -18.80 34.03
C GLY A 179 8.47 -17.98 33.14
N THR A 180 9.04 -17.02 32.40
CA THR A 180 8.30 -16.19 31.42
C THR A 180 8.70 -16.63 30.00
N ALA A 181 7.74 -17.20 29.27
CA ALA A 181 7.98 -17.70 27.91
C ALA A 181 8.23 -16.60 26.87
N PRO A 182 7.51 -15.45 26.87
CA PRO A 182 7.80 -14.31 26.01
C PRO A 182 9.21 -13.79 26.23
N GLN A 183 9.88 -13.46 25.12
CA GLN A 183 11.16 -12.77 25.11
C GLN A 183 10.98 -11.38 24.49
N GLY A 184 11.86 -10.44 24.78
CA GLY A 184 11.75 -9.05 24.32
C GLY A 184 11.93 -8.07 25.48
N ASN A 185 11.84 -6.78 25.20
CA ASN A 185 12.01 -5.75 26.23
C ASN A 185 10.92 -4.66 26.11
N PRO A 186 9.87 -4.70 26.94
CA PRO A 186 9.62 -5.70 27.98
C PRO A 186 9.15 -7.06 27.41
N PRO A 187 9.33 -8.18 28.13
CA PRO A 187 8.76 -9.47 27.73
C PRO A 187 7.24 -9.44 27.59
N VAL A 188 6.56 -8.76 28.52
CA VAL A 188 5.11 -8.53 28.52
C VAL A 188 4.85 -7.05 28.70
N LEU A 189 4.07 -6.47 27.79
CA LEU A 189 3.61 -5.08 27.80
C LEU A 189 2.10 -5.05 28.10
N ASN A 190 1.72 -4.44 29.22
CA ASN A 190 0.32 -4.14 29.52
C ASN A 190 -0.05 -2.82 28.85
N VAL A 191 -0.90 -2.88 27.83
CA VAL A 191 -1.20 -1.72 26.96
C VAL A 191 -2.31 -0.85 27.54
N ALA A 192 -3.36 -1.47 28.08
CA ALA A 192 -4.51 -0.78 28.66
C ALA A 192 -5.23 -1.68 29.67
N PRO A 193 -6.05 -1.14 30.60
CA PRO A 193 -6.70 -1.94 31.63
C PRO A 193 -7.64 -3.04 31.09
N THR A 194 -8.40 -2.76 30.04
CA THR A 194 -9.43 -3.67 29.48
C THR A 194 -9.22 -3.95 27.98
N PRO A 195 -9.81 -5.04 27.44
CA PRO A 195 -9.79 -5.33 26.00
C PRO A 195 -10.32 -4.18 25.13
N ALA A 196 -11.40 -3.53 25.56
CA ALA A 196 -12.00 -2.41 24.85
C ALA A 196 -11.07 -1.18 24.81
N GLN A 197 -10.40 -0.87 25.92
CA GLN A 197 -9.44 0.24 25.95
C GLN A 197 -8.16 -0.09 25.15
N MET A 198 -7.75 -1.36 25.11
CA MET A 198 -6.65 -1.79 24.27
C MET A 198 -7.01 -1.71 22.78
N ALA A 199 -8.26 -2.03 22.42
CA ALA A 199 -8.76 -1.82 21.06
C ALA A 199 -8.56 -0.38 20.58
N ASP A 200 -8.71 0.63 21.43
CA ASP A 200 -8.46 2.04 21.06
C ASP A 200 -6.97 2.37 20.82
N GLN A 201 -6.07 1.61 21.45
CA GLN A 201 -4.62 1.76 21.29
C GLN A 201 -4.10 1.07 20.01
N VAL A 202 -4.70 -0.05 19.61
CA VAL A 202 -4.34 -0.77 18.38
C VAL A 202 -4.90 -0.03 17.16
N LYS A 203 -4.03 0.62 16.38
CA LYS A 203 -4.41 1.50 15.25
C LYS A 203 -4.83 0.79 13.95
N ILE A 204 -5.15 -0.50 14.03
CA ILE A 204 -5.62 -1.29 12.88
C ILE A 204 -7.10 -0.99 12.65
N ASP A 205 -7.46 -0.55 11.44
CA ASP A 205 -8.87 -0.44 11.02
C ASP A 205 -9.45 -1.81 10.70
N TRP A 206 -9.81 -2.54 11.76
CA TRP A 206 -10.34 -3.88 11.62
C TRP A 206 -11.73 -3.92 10.97
N ALA A 207 -12.56 -2.90 11.16
CA ALA A 207 -13.87 -2.83 10.52
C ALA A 207 -13.71 -2.68 9.00
N GLY A 208 -12.81 -1.81 8.54
CA GLY A 208 -12.49 -1.66 7.12
C GLY A 208 -11.82 -2.89 6.52
N ILE A 209 -10.91 -3.55 7.26
CA ILE A 209 -10.23 -4.77 6.78
C ILE A 209 -11.21 -5.96 6.68
N SER A 210 -12.02 -6.17 7.72
CA SER A 210 -12.97 -7.29 7.76
C SER A 210 -14.12 -7.11 6.76
N SER A 211 -14.52 -5.88 6.44
CA SER A 211 -15.47 -5.58 5.36
C SER A 211 -14.83 -5.50 3.96
N GLY A 212 -13.51 -5.37 3.87
CA GLY A 212 -12.77 -5.29 2.60
C GLY A 212 -12.71 -3.89 1.98
N THR A 213 -13.02 -2.83 2.75
CA THR A 213 -12.95 -1.44 2.30
C THR A 213 -11.59 -0.79 2.55
N ALA A 214 -10.81 -1.28 3.53
CA ALA A 214 -9.50 -0.73 3.87
C ALA A 214 -8.32 -1.45 3.19
N VAL A 215 -8.50 -2.74 2.86
CA VAL A 215 -7.47 -3.57 2.22
C VAL A 215 -8.14 -4.45 1.18
N THR A 216 -7.64 -4.42 -0.05
CA THR A 216 -8.05 -5.33 -1.13
C THR A 216 -7.20 -6.59 -1.06
N PRO A 217 -7.75 -7.76 -0.69
CA PRO A 217 -6.99 -9.01 -0.65
C PRO A 217 -6.68 -9.50 -2.07
N ASP A 218 -5.48 -10.05 -2.28
CA ASP A 218 -5.15 -10.78 -3.51
C ASP A 218 -6.02 -12.05 -3.64
N ILE A 219 -6.32 -12.69 -2.50
CA ILE A 219 -7.11 -13.92 -2.42
C ILE A 219 -8.11 -13.80 -1.28
N THR A 220 -9.38 -14.10 -1.56
CA THR A 220 -10.42 -14.25 -0.54
C THR A 220 -10.94 -15.70 -0.50
N ILE A 221 -10.88 -16.33 0.67
CA ILE A 221 -11.26 -17.73 0.91
C ILE A 221 -12.44 -17.76 1.89
N PRO A 222 -13.58 -18.40 1.55
CA PRO A 222 -14.05 -18.75 0.21
C PRO A 222 -14.37 -17.52 -0.67
N PRO A 223 -14.49 -17.67 -2.02
CA PRO A 223 -14.46 -18.93 -2.78
C PRO A 223 -13.07 -19.35 -3.30
N GLY A 224 -12.02 -18.55 -3.05
CA GLY A 224 -10.65 -18.89 -3.46
C GLY A 224 -10.10 -20.12 -2.76
N SER A 225 -8.97 -20.63 -3.26
CA SER A 225 -8.21 -21.73 -2.67
C SER A 225 -6.91 -21.23 -2.04
N TRP A 226 -6.33 -22.05 -1.16
CA TRP A 226 -5.02 -21.77 -0.56
C TRP A 226 -3.93 -21.75 -1.64
N PRO A 227 -3.09 -20.70 -1.72
CA PRO A 227 -2.08 -20.58 -2.76
C PRO A 227 -0.84 -21.46 -2.49
N ALA A 228 -0.04 -21.66 -3.54
CA ALA A 228 1.28 -22.27 -3.43
C ALA A 228 2.35 -21.21 -3.10
N PHE A 229 3.28 -21.54 -2.21
CA PHE A 229 4.39 -20.68 -1.77
C PHE A 229 5.75 -21.11 -2.34
N SER A 230 5.78 -21.59 -3.58
CA SER A 230 7.02 -22.02 -4.25
C SER A 230 7.91 -20.85 -4.67
N ASP A 231 7.35 -19.66 -4.88
CA ASP A 231 8.09 -18.43 -5.19
C ASP A 231 8.47 -17.69 -3.89
N PRO A 232 9.78 -17.51 -3.59
CA PRO A 232 10.22 -16.80 -2.40
C PRO A 232 9.85 -15.31 -2.37
N ASN A 233 9.47 -14.72 -3.51
CA ASN A 233 9.02 -13.33 -3.62
C ASN A 233 7.49 -13.18 -3.60
N TYR A 234 6.76 -14.28 -3.42
CA TYR A 234 5.31 -14.24 -3.36
C TYR A 234 4.82 -13.88 -1.95
N TRP A 235 4.44 -12.61 -1.73
CA TRP A 235 3.96 -12.07 -0.45
C TRP A 235 2.50 -11.56 -0.58
N PRO A 236 1.51 -12.45 -0.71
CA PRO A 236 0.12 -12.08 -0.93
C PRO A 236 -0.55 -11.51 0.33
N VAL A 237 -1.64 -10.77 0.12
CA VAL A 237 -2.66 -10.49 1.12
C VAL A 237 -3.79 -11.51 0.96
N ILE A 238 -3.90 -12.43 1.92
CA ILE A 238 -4.92 -13.49 1.93
C ILE A 238 -5.96 -13.15 2.99
N LYS A 239 -7.23 -13.09 2.59
CA LYS A 239 -8.36 -12.95 3.50
C LYS A 239 -9.12 -14.27 3.59
N VAL A 240 -9.31 -14.78 4.80
CA VAL A 240 -10.13 -15.94 5.09
C VAL A 240 -11.35 -15.51 5.89
N ASN A 241 -12.53 -15.80 5.35
CA ASN A 241 -13.80 -15.55 6.01
C ASN A 241 -14.16 -16.75 6.90
N GLY A 242 -14.22 -16.52 8.21
CA GLY A 242 -14.50 -17.52 9.23
C GLY A 242 -13.25 -18.11 9.87
N ASN A 243 -13.42 -19.27 10.50
CA ASN A 243 -12.33 -19.98 11.17
C ASN A 243 -11.42 -20.66 10.15
N PHE A 244 -10.13 -20.71 10.44
CA PHE A 244 -9.15 -21.27 9.52
C PHE A 244 -8.09 -22.11 10.24
N ALA A 245 -7.73 -23.25 9.64
CA ALA A 245 -6.57 -24.03 10.03
C ALA A 245 -5.49 -23.85 8.97
N LEU A 246 -4.33 -23.34 9.37
CA LEU A 246 -3.22 -23.07 8.46
C LEU A 246 -2.71 -24.42 7.89
N PRO A 247 -2.77 -24.63 6.56
CA PRO A 247 -2.50 -25.94 5.98
C PRO A 247 -1.01 -26.25 5.80
N GLY A 248 -0.14 -25.23 5.85
CA GLY A 248 1.30 -25.37 5.68
C GLY A 248 2.03 -24.05 5.82
N ASP A 249 3.34 -24.09 5.58
CA ASP A 249 4.19 -22.89 5.58
C ASP A 249 3.72 -21.88 4.53
N GLY A 250 3.98 -20.61 4.82
CA GLY A 250 3.64 -19.53 3.90
C GLY A 250 4.18 -18.19 4.35
N GLN A 251 3.89 -17.17 3.56
CA GLN A 251 4.36 -15.81 3.81
C GLN A 251 3.39 -14.76 3.27
N GLY A 252 3.49 -13.53 3.75
CA GLY A 252 2.61 -12.42 3.37
C GLY A 252 1.75 -11.90 4.54
N THR A 253 0.61 -11.30 4.20
CA THR A 253 -0.39 -10.83 5.15
C THR A 253 -1.57 -11.80 5.15
N LEU A 254 -1.81 -12.49 6.26
CA LEU A 254 -2.97 -13.38 6.43
C LEU A 254 -3.99 -12.73 7.36
N ILE A 255 -5.20 -12.56 6.87
CA ILE A 255 -6.34 -11.94 7.53
C ILE A 255 -7.38 -13.03 7.74
N VAL A 256 -7.68 -13.39 8.99
CA VAL A 256 -8.68 -14.41 9.32
C VAL A 256 -9.78 -13.73 10.12
N THR A 257 -11.02 -13.72 9.62
CA THR A 257 -12.11 -13.00 10.31
C THR A 257 -12.64 -13.73 11.54
N GLY A 258 -12.44 -15.05 11.64
CA GLY A 258 -12.69 -15.84 12.85
C GLY A 258 -11.40 -16.21 13.59
N GLY A 259 -11.36 -17.41 14.16
CA GLY A 259 -10.19 -17.98 14.84
C GLY A 259 -9.20 -18.67 13.90
N LEU A 260 -7.92 -18.59 14.25
CA LEU A 260 -6.83 -19.23 13.50
C LEU A 260 -6.24 -20.40 14.29
N THR A 261 -6.11 -21.57 13.67
CA THR A 261 -5.37 -22.71 14.22
C THR A 261 -4.10 -22.97 13.43
N ILE A 262 -2.96 -23.02 14.12
CA ILE A 262 -1.68 -23.46 13.56
C ILE A 262 -1.28 -24.76 14.27
N SER A 263 -1.08 -25.83 13.50
CA SER A 263 -0.78 -27.16 14.03
C SER A 263 0.48 -27.74 13.40
N GLY A 264 1.19 -28.59 14.13
CA GLY A 264 2.38 -29.29 13.61
C GLY A 264 3.62 -28.41 13.62
N ASN A 265 4.40 -28.46 12.53
CA ASN A 265 5.67 -27.74 12.38
C ASN A 265 5.58 -26.68 11.27
N ILE A 266 4.60 -25.80 11.38
CA ILE A 266 4.29 -24.76 10.38
C ILE A 266 4.89 -23.41 10.81
N THR A 267 5.46 -22.68 9.87
CA THR A 267 5.97 -21.31 10.05
C THR A 267 5.30 -20.36 9.07
N TRP A 268 4.76 -19.25 9.61
CA TRP A 268 4.34 -18.12 8.80
C TRP A 268 5.38 -17.00 8.82
N ARG A 269 5.68 -16.40 7.66
CA ARG A 269 6.56 -15.22 7.56
C ARG A 269 5.76 -14.00 7.15
N GLY A 270 5.65 -13.00 8.02
CA GLY A 270 4.92 -11.76 7.72
C GLY A 270 3.88 -11.41 8.78
N VAL A 271 2.73 -10.91 8.35
CA VAL A 271 1.70 -10.36 9.24
C VAL A 271 0.54 -11.33 9.38
N LEU A 272 0.13 -11.61 10.62
CA LEU A 272 -1.11 -12.32 10.95
C LEU A 272 -2.10 -11.38 11.63
N LEU A 273 -3.27 -11.22 11.05
CA LEU A 273 -4.41 -10.50 11.61
C LEU A 273 -5.55 -11.48 11.85
N VAL A 274 -5.91 -11.72 13.11
CA VAL A 274 -6.93 -12.70 13.49
C VAL A 274 -8.06 -12.01 14.26
N GLY A 275 -9.29 -12.23 13.81
CA GLY A 275 -10.51 -11.72 14.43
C GLY A 275 -10.71 -12.25 15.83
N ASP A 276 -10.71 -13.58 15.98
CA ASP A 276 -10.82 -14.22 17.29
C ASP A 276 -9.44 -14.56 17.87
N ASN A 277 -9.34 -15.64 18.63
CA ASN A 277 -8.08 -16.12 19.19
C ASN A 277 -7.29 -16.98 18.20
N LEU A 278 -5.97 -17.06 18.41
CA LEU A 278 -5.08 -17.98 17.70
C LEU A 278 -4.77 -19.18 18.60
N THR A 279 -5.09 -20.37 18.12
CA THR A 279 -4.73 -21.65 18.75
C THR A 279 -3.48 -22.21 18.08
N SER A 280 -2.44 -22.49 18.86
CA SER A 280 -1.17 -22.97 18.34
C SER A 280 -0.75 -24.31 18.97
N ASN A 281 -0.75 -25.38 18.17
CA ASN A 281 -0.47 -26.74 18.59
C ASN A 281 0.82 -27.30 17.95
N GLY A 282 1.72 -27.90 18.74
CA GLY A 282 2.99 -28.44 18.23
C GLY A 282 4.13 -27.42 18.19
N ASN A 283 5.13 -27.64 17.34
CA ASN A 283 6.32 -26.79 17.21
C ASN A 283 6.18 -25.83 16.02
N ASN A 284 5.35 -24.80 16.16
CA ASN A 284 5.04 -23.87 15.09
C ASN A 284 5.41 -22.43 15.46
N GLY A 285 5.37 -21.54 14.47
CA GLY A 285 5.75 -20.17 14.69
C GLY A 285 5.37 -19.16 13.62
N VAL A 286 5.68 -17.91 13.94
CA VAL A 286 5.51 -16.74 13.11
C VAL A 286 6.79 -15.92 13.22
N ASP A 287 7.38 -15.58 12.08
CA ASP A 287 8.46 -14.62 11.96
C ASP A 287 7.90 -13.34 11.29
N GLY A 288 7.50 -12.36 12.10
CA GLY A 288 6.88 -11.12 11.65
C GLY A 288 6.04 -10.47 12.75
N ALA A 289 4.76 -10.19 12.53
CA ALA A 289 3.89 -9.58 13.52
C ALA A 289 2.55 -10.33 13.63
N THR A 290 2.15 -10.66 14.86
CA THR A 290 0.88 -11.36 15.12
C THR A 290 -0.05 -10.48 15.92
N VAL A 291 -1.28 -10.27 15.42
CA VAL A 291 -2.32 -9.53 16.13
C VAL A 291 -3.61 -10.37 16.17
N THR A 292 -4.10 -10.63 17.38
CA THR A 292 -5.26 -11.49 17.63
C THR A 292 -6.32 -10.79 18.46
N GLY A 293 -7.56 -11.29 18.41
CA GLY A 293 -8.69 -10.72 19.12
C GLY A 293 -9.21 -9.42 18.51
N LEU A 294 -8.97 -9.20 17.22
CA LEU A 294 -9.37 -7.97 16.53
C LEU A 294 -10.89 -7.76 16.52
N ASN A 295 -11.70 -8.81 16.65
CA ASN A 295 -13.16 -8.71 16.78
C ASN A 295 -13.61 -7.98 18.05
N VAL A 296 -12.73 -7.79 19.05
CA VAL A 296 -12.98 -6.85 20.17
C VAL A 296 -13.22 -5.43 19.66
N LYS A 297 -12.55 -5.02 18.57
CA LYS A 297 -12.79 -3.72 17.91
C LYS A 297 -14.17 -3.60 17.26
N LEU A 298 -14.86 -4.72 17.03
CA LEU A 298 -16.24 -4.77 16.54
C LEU A 298 -17.25 -4.91 17.68
N GLY A 299 -16.81 -4.78 18.94
CA GLY A 299 -17.65 -4.92 20.13
C GLY A 299 -17.84 -6.36 20.61
N GLN A 300 -17.13 -7.35 20.03
CA GLN A 300 -17.23 -8.72 20.51
C GLN A 300 -16.45 -8.92 21.82
N THR A 301 -16.99 -9.76 22.71
CA THR A 301 -16.26 -10.22 23.89
C THR A 301 -15.63 -11.57 23.57
N LEU A 302 -14.31 -11.65 23.70
CA LEU A 302 -13.55 -12.88 23.45
C LEU A 302 -12.95 -13.40 24.76
N PRO A 303 -12.95 -14.72 25.00
CA PRO A 303 -12.24 -15.29 26.14
C PRO A 303 -10.73 -15.13 25.96
N GLN A 304 -9.97 -15.19 27.06
CA GLN A 304 -8.52 -15.37 26.98
C GLN A 304 -8.24 -16.70 26.26
N GLY A 305 -7.53 -16.66 25.14
CA GLY A 305 -7.27 -17.82 24.30
C GLY A 305 -5.97 -18.55 24.63
N ASP A 306 -5.98 -19.87 24.52
CA ASP A 306 -4.84 -20.75 24.76
C ASP A 306 -3.85 -20.76 23.57
N VAL A 307 -2.64 -20.29 23.81
CA VAL A 307 -1.44 -20.59 23.05
C VAL A 307 -0.93 -21.95 23.52
N GLY A 308 -1.14 -22.97 22.69
CA GLY A 308 -1.06 -24.37 23.09
C GLY A 308 0.33 -24.90 23.46
N ASN A 309 0.33 -26.21 23.74
CA ASN A 309 1.45 -26.98 24.29
C ASN A 309 2.63 -27.12 23.31
N GLY A 310 3.86 -27.10 23.82
CA GLY A 310 5.10 -27.30 23.05
C GLY A 310 5.89 -26.01 22.77
N THR A 311 7.06 -26.11 22.14
CA THR A 311 7.91 -24.97 21.77
C THR A 311 7.21 -24.07 20.77
N LYS A 312 7.25 -22.75 20.99
CA LYS A 312 6.60 -21.75 20.14
C LYS A 312 7.65 -20.77 19.66
N ARG A 313 7.46 -20.22 18.46
CA ARG A 313 8.36 -19.19 17.93
C ARG A 313 7.54 -18.04 17.39
N TYR A 314 7.42 -16.95 18.15
CA TYR A 314 6.74 -15.73 17.73
C TYR A 314 7.75 -14.60 17.75
N ASN A 315 8.53 -14.51 16.68
CA ASN A 315 9.64 -13.59 16.58
C ASN A 315 9.23 -12.37 15.77
N TYR A 316 9.53 -11.20 16.28
CA TYR A 316 9.42 -9.98 15.49
C TYR A 316 10.44 -10.02 14.35
N ASN A 317 10.02 -9.72 13.13
CA ASN A 317 10.92 -9.57 11.98
C ASN A 317 10.43 -8.42 11.09
N SER A 318 11.13 -7.30 11.16
CA SER A 318 10.77 -6.06 10.46
C SER A 318 10.81 -6.20 8.94
N CYS A 319 11.72 -7.02 8.39
CA CYS A 319 11.83 -7.24 6.96
C CYS A 319 10.67 -8.09 6.42
N ASN A 320 10.25 -9.12 7.14
CA ASN A 320 9.06 -9.89 6.77
C ASN A 320 7.78 -9.06 6.87
N VAL A 321 7.68 -8.19 7.87
CA VAL A 321 6.57 -7.22 7.97
C VAL A 321 6.60 -6.26 6.77
N ALA A 322 7.75 -5.68 6.44
CA ALA A 322 7.88 -4.76 5.32
C ALA A 322 7.48 -5.44 3.99
N ASN A 323 7.93 -6.68 3.76
CA ASN A 323 7.55 -7.46 2.59
C ASN A 323 6.03 -7.76 2.55
N ALA A 324 5.43 -8.13 3.68
CA ALA A 324 3.99 -8.38 3.79
C ALA A 324 3.13 -7.11 3.59
N MET A 325 3.67 -5.95 3.96
CA MET A 325 3.02 -4.64 3.76
C MET A 325 3.34 -4.00 2.41
N SER A 326 4.23 -4.60 1.60
CA SER A 326 4.65 -4.07 0.31
C SER A 326 3.50 -3.94 -0.71
N LYS A 327 2.42 -4.71 -0.56
CA LYS A 327 1.21 -4.62 -1.38
C LYS A 327 0.27 -3.49 -0.96
N MET A 328 0.42 -2.98 0.25
CA MET A 328 -0.28 -1.77 0.73
C MET A 328 0.54 -0.50 0.48
N ALA A 329 1.67 -0.63 -0.21
CA ALA A 329 2.51 0.47 -0.58
C ALA A 329 1.96 1.16 -1.82
N GLN A 330 2.08 2.48 -1.85
CA GLN A 330 1.60 3.28 -2.98
C GLN A 330 2.69 4.25 -3.43
N LEU A 331 2.65 4.56 -4.72
CA LEU A 331 3.41 5.65 -5.29
C LEU A 331 2.67 6.96 -4.99
N VAL A 332 3.27 7.83 -4.19
CA VAL A 332 2.66 9.08 -3.77
C VAL A 332 3.50 10.24 -4.30
N GLY A 333 2.85 11.21 -4.94
CA GLY A 333 3.47 12.45 -5.37
C GLY A 333 3.97 13.28 -4.18
N TYR A 334 5.13 13.92 -4.32
CA TYR A 334 5.62 14.87 -3.32
C TYR A 334 4.84 16.18 -3.43
N THR A 335 4.30 16.64 -2.30
CA THR A 335 3.66 17.96 -2.24
C THR A 335 4.63 19.05 -2.70
N ASN A 336 4.16 19.94 -3.58
CA ASN A 336 4.95 21.03 -4.18
C ASN A 336 6.17 20.59 -5.00
N ALA A 337 6.17 19.37 -5.53
CA ALA A 337 7.24 18.86 -6.39
C ALA A 337 6.85 18.71 -7.86
N TRP A 338 5.75 19.37 -8.23
CA TRP A 338 5.24 19.46 -9.59
C TRP A 338 6.06 20.44 -10.44
N VAL A 339 6.27 20.11 -11.70
CA VAL A 339 7.07 20.88 -12.65
C VAL A 339 6.36 20.96 -14.01
N ASP A 340 6.11 22.20 -14.46
CA ASP A 340 5.70 22.47 -15.85
C ASP A 340 6.92 22.42 -16.78
N ASN A 341 6.68 21.97 -18.00
CA ASN A 341 7.62 22.04 -19.12
C ASN A 341 8.93 21.30 -18.87
N TRP A 342 8.81 20.08 -18.31
CA TRP A 342 9.96 19.21 -18.10
C TRP A 342 10.66 18.89 -19.43
N PRO A 343 12.00 18.99 -19.53
CA PRO A 343 12.72 18.74 -20.78
C PRO A 343 12.40 17.38 -21.39
N THR A 344 11.97 17.39 -22.65
CA THR A 344 11.84 16.21 -23.51
C THR A 344 13.03 16.15 -24.46
N TYR A 345 13.55 14.94 -24.68
CA TYR A 345 14.57 14.63 -25.69
C TYR A 345 14.04 13.55 -26.62
#